data_AF-A0A8S4DFU8-F1
#
_entry.id   AF-A0A8S4DFU8-F1
#
_cell.length_a   1.000
_cell.length_b   1.000
_cell.length_c   1.000
_cell.angle_alpha   90.00
_cell.angle_beta   90.00
_cell.angle_gamma   90.00
#
_symmetry.space_group_name_H-M   'P 1'
#
loop_
_entity.id
_entity.type
_entity.pdbx_description
1 polymer ?
#
loop_
_entity_poly.entity_id
_entity_poly.type
_entity_poly.pdbx_seq_one_letter_code
_entity_poly.pdbx_strand_id
1 'polypeptide(L)'
;MLQPWLLACLWATSLAQMRPGQGNRVVDVKTTCNKESFSVQLEMERPFKGLIFSKDFSRECRAQGNQQSQITIHIPSNACGVRTSALNSSLVDPDDEEHLYYSVELVVQMDRQLQQSTDQEIFVRCKLQPRAVRINSPALDGVIQNKLREMIGQDAKKTR
;
A
#
# COMPACT_ATOMS: atom_id res chain seq x y z
N MET A 1 27.75 38.27 54.97
CA MET A 1 28.47 37.86 53.75
C MET A 1 27.93 36.51 53.29
N LEU A 2 27.03 36.48 52.29
CA LEU A 2 26.54 35.25 51.67
C LEU A 2 26.64 35.42 50.14
N GLN A 3 27.36 34.50 49.47
CA GLN A 3 27.67 34.53 48.04
C GLN A 3 26.47 34.10 47.17
N PRO A 4 26.16 34.82 46.08
CA PRO A 4 25.06 34.49 45.16
C PRO A 4 25.58 33.77 43.90
N TRP A 5 25.96 32.49 44.00
CA TRP A 5 26.54 31.76 42.86
C TRP A 5 25.96 30.34 42.69
N LEU A 6 24.65 30.15 42.94
CA LEU A 6 24.02 28.82 42.82
C LEU A 6 22.76 28.76 41.93
N LEU A 7 22.42 29.82 41.19
CA LEU A 7 21.15 29.89 40.43
C LEU A 7 21.33 30.00 38.90
N ALA A 8 22.39 29.41 38.34
CA ALA A 8 22.66 29.48 36.89
C ALA A 8 22.59 28.13 36.14
N CYS A 9 21.91 27.11 36.67
CA CYS A 9 21.85 25.78 36.02
C CYS A 9 20.44 25.26 35.66
N LEU A 10 19.38 26.08 35.79
CA LEU A 10 18.00 25.60 35.56
C LEU A 10 17.38 26.03 34.23
N TRP A 11 18.14 26.66 33.32
CA TRP A 11 17.58 27.33 32.13
C TRP A 11 18.13 26.77 30.80
N ALA A 12 18.41 25.46 30.73
CA ALA A 12 18.92 24.83 29.49
C ALA A 12 18.33 23.44 29.18
N THR A 13 17.13 23.13 29.64
CA THR A 13 16.47 21.84 29.37
C THR A 13 15.19 22.02 28.56
N SER A 14 15.29 22.51 27.32
CA SER A 14 14.24 22.35 26.29
C SER A 14 14.77 22.44 24.85
N LEU A 15 16.02 22.06 24.62
CA LEU A 15 16.38 21.57 23.28
C LEU A 15 15.79 20.16 23.19
N ALA A 16 14.66 20.06 22.49
CA ALA A 16 14.10 18.80 22.06
C ALA A 16 15.24 17.88 21.63
N GLN A 17 15.35 16.73 22.29
CA GLN A 17 16.33 15.69 22.02
C GLN A 17 16.11 15.17 20.59
N MET A 18 16.57 15.91 19.57
CA MET A 18 16.73 15.37 18.24
C MET A 18 17.82 14.32 18.36
N ARG A 19 17.42 13.06 18.53
CA ARG A 19 18.32 11.91 18.43
C ARG A 19 19.05 12.02 17.09
N PRO A 20 20.36 12.30 17.08
CA PRO A 20 21.13 12.30 15.85
C PRO A 20 21.16 10.85 15.37
N GLY A 21 20.51 10.56 14.24
CA GLY A 21 20.58 9.24 13.60
C GLY A 21 19.24 8.53 13.35
N GLN A 22 18.11 9.01 13.87
CA GLN A 22 16.81 8.49 13.40
C GLN A 22 16.35 9.31 12.18
N GLY A 23 16.34 8.66 11.01
CA GLY A 23 15.74 9.19 9.78
C GLY A 23 14.22 9.39 9.91
N ASN A 24 13.59 10.06 8.96
CA ASN A 24 12.12 10.12 8.94
C ASN A 24 11.56 8.71 8.71
N ARG A 25 10.32 8.45 9.12
CA ARG A 25 9.69 7.13 8.97
C ARG A 25 8.19 7.24 8.80
N VAL A 26 7.63 6.20 8.19
CA VAL A 26 6.19 6.01 8.09
C VAL A 26 5.66 5.61 9.46
N VAL A 27 4.63 6.29 9.95
CA VAL A 27 3.97 6.01 11.24
C VAL A 27 2.57 5.45 11.08
N ASP A 28 1.89 5.74 9.97
CA ASP A 28 0.58 5.19 9.66
C ASP A 28 0.38 5.05 8.14
N VAL A 29 -0.48 4.10 7.74
CA VAL A 29 -0.83 3.81 6.35
C VAL A 29 -2.33 3.63 6.23
N LYS A 30 -2.98 4.49 5.44
CA LYS A 30 -4.41 4.39 5.11
C LYS A 30 -4.57 4.08 3.64
N THR A 31 -5.52 3.19 3.32
CA THR A 31 -5.71 2.73 1.95
C THR A 31 -7.17 2.79 1.55
N THR A 32 -7.42 3.21 0.32
CA THR A 32 -8.72 3.09 -0.33
C THR A 32 -8.52 2.52 -1.74
N CYS A 33 -9.34 1.54 -2.12
CA CYS A 33 -9.23 0.91 -3.42
C CYS A 33 -10.61 0.62 -4.00
N ASN A 34 -10.70 0.76 -5.32
CA ASN A 34 -11.84 0.40 -6.13
C ASN A 34 -11.33 -0.30 -7.40
N LYS A 35 -12.23 -0.59 -8.34
CA LYS A 35 -11.88 -1.29 -9.59
C LYS A 35 -10.77 -0.60 -10.41
N GLU A 36 -10.63 0.72 -10.33
CA GLU A 36 -9.76 1.52 -11.20
C GLU A 36 -8.48 1.98 -10.50
N SER A 37 -8.54 2.18 -9.18
CA SER A 37 -7.50 2.87 -8.43
C SER A 37 -7.25 2.25 -7.07
N PHE A 38 -5.99 2.32 -6.65
CA PHE A 38 -5.49 2.01 -5.33
C PHE A 38 -4.79 3.27 -4.80
N SER A 39 -5.44 3.95 -3.87
CA SER A 39 -4.90 5.13 -3.19
C SER A 39 -4.28 4.73 -1.87
N VAL A 40 -3.03 5.13 -1.66
CA VAL A 40 -2.29 4.90 -0.42
C VAL A 40 -1.91 6.25 0.16
N GLN A 41 -2.35 6.51 1.38
CA GLN A 41 -2.04 7.70 2.15
C GLN A 41 -1.08 7.31 3.27
N LEU A 42 0.11 7.89 3.25
CA LEU A 42 1.17 7.66 4.22
C LEU A 42 1.23 8.84 5.18
N GLU A 43 1.24 8.55 6.48
CA GLU A 43 1.57 9.52 7.51
C GLU A 43 3.03 9.30 7.93
N MET A 44 3.81 10.37 7.87
CA MET A 44 5.23 10.41 8.20
C MET A 44 5.42 11.03 9.57
N GLU A 45 6.42 10.58 10.33
CA GLU A 45 6.75 11.15 11.65
C GLU A 45 7.12 12.63 11.57
N ARG A 46 7.69 13.07 10.44
CA ARG A 46 8.09 14.46 10.17
C ARG A 46 7.70 14.88 8.75
N PRO A 47 7.63 16.20 8.46
CA PRO A 47 7.53 16.73 7.11
C PRO A 47 8.41 16.00 6.09
N PHE A 48 7.81 15.54 5.00
CA PHE A 48 8.48 14.72 4.00
C PHE A 48 8.63 15.46 2.67
N LYS A 49 9.85 15.37 2.10
CA LYS A 49 10.23 16.02 0.83
C LYS A 49 10.79 15.04 -0.21
N GLY A 50 10.83 13.75 0.14
CA GLY A 50 11.40 12.70 -0.68
C GLY A 50 10.45 12.24 -1.78
N LEU A 51 10.62 11.00 -2.21
CA LEU A 51 9.78 10.35 -3.21
C LEU A 51 9.17 9.08 -2.63
N ILE A 52 7.90 8.85 -2.95
CA ILE A 52 7.24 7.56 -2.73
C ILE A 52 6.96 6.99 -4.11
N PHE A 53 7.29 5.73 -4.35
CA PHE A 53 6.97 5.09 -5.61
C PHE A 53 6.70 3.60 -5.46
N SER A 54 5.97 3.02 -6.41
CA SER A 54 5.81 1.56 -6.46
C SER A 54 7.12 0.92 -6.86
N LYS A 55 7.53 -0.13 -6.15
CA LYS A 55 8.77 -0.87 -6.40
C LYS A 55 8.82 -1.33 -7.85
N ASP A 56 9.97 -1.11 -8.51
CA ASP A 56 10.21 -1.35 -9.95
C ASP A 56 9.50 -0.38 -10.92
N PHE A 57 8.63 0.53 -10.44
CA PHE A 57 7.86 1.49 -11.28
C PHE A 57 8.09 2.96 -10.85
N SER A 58 9.35 3.32 -10.57
CA SER A 58 9.73 4.63 -10.02
C SER A 58 9.52 5.81 -10.95
N ARG A 59 9.31 5.58 -12.25
CA ARG A 59 9.13 6.63 -13.27
C ARG A 59 7.66 6.95 -13.50
N GLU A 60 6.80 5.93 -13.48
CA GLU A 60 5.39 6.00 -13.83
C GLU A 60 4.50 6.18 -12.60
N CYS A 61 4.79 5.47 -11.50
CA CYS A 61 3.96 5.42 -10.31
C CYS A 61 4.71 5.98 -9.11
N ARG A 62 4.71 7.32 -9.00
CA ARG A 62 5.36 8.05 -7.92
C ARG A 62 4.54 9.22 -7.41
N ALA A 63 4.79 9.59 -6.17
CA ALA A 63 4.37 10.83 -5.55
C ALA A 63 5.58 11.54 -4.93
N GLN A 64 5.61 12.87 -5.04
CA GLN A 64 6.67 13.69 -4.44
C GLN A 64 6.16 14.31 -3.15
N GLY A 65 6.99 14.26 -2.10
CA GLY A 65 6.72 14.96 -0.85
C GLY A 65 6.67 16.48 -1.04
N ASN A 66 5.75 17.12 -0.33
CA ASN A 66 5.46 18.56 -0.41
C ASN A 66 5.71 19.27 0.94
N GLN A 67 6.60 18.72 1.78
CA GLN A 67 6.87 19.17 3.15
C GLN A 67 5.67 19.02 4.11
N GLN A 68 4.65 18.27 3.75
CA GLN A 68 3.63 17.81 4.69
C GLN A 68 4.05 16.49 5.32
N SER A 69 3.48 16.14 6.47
CA SER A 69 3.63 14.80 7.07
C SER A 69 2.78 13.76 6.34
N GLN A 70 1.77 14.20 5.60
CA GLN A 70 0.81 13.34 4.93
C GLN A 70 0.99 13.40 3.41
N ILE A 71 1.13 12.24 2.79
CA ILE A 71 1.37 12.13 1.35
C ILE A 71 0.52 11.00 0.80
N THR A 72 -0.15 11.28 -0.32
CA THR A 72 -0.99 10.31 -1.02
C THR A 72 -0.36 9.95 -2.37
N ILE A 73 -0.30 8.67 -2.67
CA ILE A 73 0.02 8.13 -4.00
C ILE A 73 -1.20 7.40 -4.55
N HIS A 74 -1.53 7.68 -5.80
CA HIS A 74 -2.61 7.03 -6.53
C HIS A 74 -2.00 6.07 -7.56
N ILE A 75 -2.35 4.80 -7.48
CA ILE A 75 -1.80 3.74 -8.32
C ILE A 75 -2.96 3.11 -9.10
N PRO A 76 -2.87 2.95 -10.42
CA PRO A 76 -3.88 2.21 -11.17
C PRO A 76 -3.95 0.75 -10.70
N SER A 77 -5.15 0.24 -10.47
CA SER A 77 -5.39 -1.12 -9.95
C SER A 77 -4.84 -2.24 -10.86
N ASN A 78 -4.62 -1.94 -12.14
CA ASN A 78 -4.16 -2.86 -13.18
C ASN A 78 -2.71 -2.63 -13.62
N ALA A 79 -1.94 -1.79 -12.91
CA ALA A 79 -0.58 -1.44 -13.29
C ALA A 79 0.35 -1.36 -12.06
N CYS A 80 1.62 -1.01 -12.30
CA CYS A 80 2.58 -0.65 -11.27
C CYS A 80 2.72 -1.67 -10.13
N GLY A 81 2.74 -2.96 -10.47
CA GLY A 81 2.97 -4.04 -9.53
C GLY A 81 1.80 -4.36 -8.59
N VAL A 82 0.60 -3.79 -8.84
CA VAL A 82 -0.58 -4.14 -8.06
C VAL A 82 -0.99 -5.60 -8.32
N ARG A 83 -1.13 -6.38 -7.24
CA ARG A 83 -1.54 -7.79 -7.27
C ARG A 83 -2.87 -7.99 -6.57
N THR A 84 -3.72 -8.84 -7.13
CA THR A 84 -4.99 -9.26 -6.50
C THR A 84 -4.80 -10.60 -5.80
N SER A 85 -5.26 -10.72 -4.57
CA SER A 85 -5.22 -11.98 -3.80
C SER A 85 -6.52 -12.18 -3.02
N ALA A 86 -7.01 -13.41 -2.97
CA ALA A 86 -7.97 -13.85 -1.97
C ALA A 86 -7.23 -14.19 -0.67
N LEU A 87 -7.86 -13.91 0.47
CA LEU A 87 -7.39 -14.44 1.74
C LEU A 87 -7.93 -15.87 1.86
N ASN A 88 -7.03 -16.87 1.94
CA ASN A 88 -7.43 -18.26 2.17
C ASN A 88 -8.10 -18.39 3.54
N SER A 89 -9.41 -18.17 3.63
CA SER A 89 -10.20 -18.70 4.74
C SER A 89 -10.41 -20.18 4.45
N SER A 90 -9.61 -21.03 5.08
CA SER A 90 -9.69 -22.50 4.95
C SER A 90 -10.98 -23.10 5.55
N LEU A 91 -12.03 -22.30 5.70
CA LEU A 91 -13.35 -22.68 6.20
C LEU A 91 -14.34 -22.10 5.21
N VAL A 92 -14.77 -22.95 4.28
CA VAL A 92 -15.77 -22.62 3.27
C VAL A 92 -17.13 -22.62 3.99
N ASP A 93 -17.54 -21.47 4.51
CA ASP A 93 -18.96 -21.21 4.73
C ASP A 93 -19.55 -20.74 3.39
N PRO A 94 -20.66 -21.34 2.91
CA PRO A 94 -21.26 -20.99 1.62
C PRO A 94 -21.81 -19.55 1.56
N ASP A 95 -21.78 -18.83 2.69
CA ASP A 95 -22.22 -17.43 2.84
C ASP A 95 -21.05 -16.44 3.03
N ASP A 96 -19.81 -16.91 3.18
CA ASP A 96 -18.64 -16.03 3.33
C ASP A 96 -18.15 -15.57 1.95
N GLU A 97 -18.51 -14.35 1.58
CA GLU A 97 -18.00 -13.69 0.37
C GLU A 97 -16.47 -13.60 0.43
N GLU A 98 -15.78 -14.39 -0.40
CA GLU A 98 -14.32 -14.41 -0.50
C GLU A 98 -13.76 -12.99 -0.61
N HIS A 99 -13.07 -12.56 0.44
CA HIS A 99 -12.56 -11.20 0.53
C HIS A 99 -11.34 -11.05 -0.38
N LEU A 100 -11.47 -10.21 -1.40
CA LEU A 100 -10.39 -9.87 -2.32
C LEU A 100 -9.59 -8.67 -1.81
N TYR A 101 -8.28 -8.69 -2.05
CA TYR A 101 -7.36 -7.64 -1.64
C TYR A 101 -6.49 -7.24 -2.83
N TYR A 102 -6.28 -5.93 -2.99
CA TYR A 102 -5.15 -5.42 -3.74
C TYR A 102 -3.93 -5.26 -2.85
N SER A 103 -2.75 -5.51 -3.42
CA SER A 103 -1.48 -5.36 -2.73
C SER A 103 -0.42 -4.74 -3.64
N VAL A 104 0.47 -3.94 -3.06
CA VAL A 104 1.58 -3.28 -3.77
C VAL A 104 2.76 -3.07 -2.81
N GLU A 105 3.98 -3.16 -3.34
CA GLU A 105 5.21 -2.80 -2.63
C GLU A 105 5.57 -1.34 -2.96
N LEU A 106 5.73 -0.50 -1.94
CA LEU A 106 6.15 0.89 -2.10
C LEU A 106 7.55 1.09 -1.52
N VAL A 107 8.32 1.95 -2.17
CA VAL A 107 9.59 2.47 -1.67
C VAL A 107 9.38 3.92 -1.27
N VAL A 108 9.75 4.25 -0.02
CA VAL A 108 9.77 5.60 0.54
C VAL A 108 11.21 6.06 0.59
N GLN A 109 11.62 6.81 -0.45
CA GLN A 109 12.95 7.36 -0.61
C GLN A 109 13.05 8.72 0.09
N MET A 110 13.94 8.84 1.07
CA MET A 110 14.01 10.02 1.94
C MET A 110 14.60 11.24 1.23
N ASP A 111 15.59 11.02 0.36
CA ASP A 111 16.16 12.03 -0.52
C ASP A 111 15.62 11.87 -1.94
N ARG A 112 15.35 12.98 -2.64
CA ARG A 112 14.75 12.93 -3.98
C ARG A 112 15.72 12.44 -5.07
N GLN A 113 17.02 12.64 -4.86
CA GLN A 113 18.06 12.43 -5.87
C GLN A 113 18.84 11.14 -5.64
N LEU A 114 18.97 10.72 -4.38
CA LEU A 114 19.81 9.59 -3.99
C LEU A 114 19.04 8.58 -3.16
N GLN A 115 19.23 7.30 -3.49
CA GLN A 115 18.79 6.20 -2.66
C GLN A 115 19.76 6.06 -1.47
N GLN A 116 19.21 5.90 -0.28
CA GLN A 116 19.96 5.87 0.98
C GLN A 116 19.55 4.68 1.84
N SER A 117 20.39 4.28 2.79
CA SER A 117 20.07 3.18 3.73
C SER A 117 18.91 3.51 4.67
N THR A 118 18.44 4.75 4.70
CA THR A 118 17.31 5.23 5.48
C THR A 118 15.96 5.11 4.75
N ASP A 119 16.00 4.71 3.48
CA ASP A 119 14.80 4.46 2.68
C ASP A 119 14.05 3.25 3.23
N GLN A 120 12.73 3.27 3.09
CA GLN A 120 11.83 2.24 3.63
C GLN A 120 11.10 1.54 2.50
N GLU A 121 11.11 0.21 2.51
CA GLU A 121 10.22 -0.60 1.69
C GLU A 121 9.02 -1.02 2.55
N ILE A 122 7.81 -0.74 2.07
CA ILE A 122 6.56 -1.07 2.75
C ILE A 122 5.64 -1.87 1.83
N PHE A 123 5.00 -2.90 2.39
CA PHE A 123 4.02 -3.71 1.68
C PHE A 123 2.61 -3.28 2.11
N VAL A 124 1.81 -2.82 1.16
CA VAL A 124 0.51 -2.21 1.43
C VAL A 124 -0.59 -3.10 0.87
N ARG A 125 -1.65 -3.33 1.65
CA ARG A 125 -2.85 -4.08 1.26
C ARG A 125 -4.10 -3.23 1.40
N CYS A 126 -5.04 -3.39 0.48
CA CYS A 126 -6.35 -2.77 0.54
C CYS A 126 -7.45 -3.80 0.25
N LYS A 127 -8.47 -3.86 1.12
CA LYS A 127 -9.62 -4.74 0.96
C LYS A 127 -10.56 -4.19 -0.10
N LEU A 128 -10.88 -4.99 -1.12
CA LEU A 128 -11.87 -4.64 -2.13
C LEU A 128 -13.28 -4.86 -1.60
N GLN A 129 -14.18 -3.96 -1.97
CA GLN A 129 -15.59 -4.20 -1.77
C GLN A 129 -16.09 -5.26 -2.78
N PRO A 130 -16.91 -6.23 -2.37
CA PRO A 130 -17.42 -7.32 -3.22
C PRO A 130 -18.06 -6.86 -4.54
N ARG A 131 -18.69 -5.68 -4.55
CA ARG A 131 -19.33 -5.09 -5.74
C ARG A 131 -18.36 -4.56 -6.78
N ALA A 132 -17.08 -4.34 -6.44
CA ALA A 132 -16.09 -3.76 -7.34
C ALA A 132 -15.51 -4.76 -8.35
N VAL A 133 -15.72 -6.07 -8.15
CA VAL A 133 -15.08 -7.14 -8.95
C VAL A 133 -16.06 -7.87 -9.88
N ARG A 134 -17.31 -7.44 -9.99
CA ARG A 134 -18.23 -8.01 -10.98
C ARG A 134 -17.82 -7.61 -12.39
N ILE A 135 -17.04 -8.48 -13.04
CA ILE A 135 -16.76 -8.40 -14.47
C ILE A 135 -18.03 -8.80 -15.19
N ASN A 136 -18.87 -7.82 -15.53
CA ASN A 136 -20.00 -8.03 -16.41
C ASN A 136 -19.50 -7.87 -17.85
N SER A 137 -19.03 -8.97 -18.45
CA SER A 137 -18.54 -8.98 -19.83
C SER A 137 -19.35 -9.99 -20.64
N PRO A 138 -20.21 -9.54 -21.57
CA PRO A 138 -20.98 -10.44 -22.42
C PRO A 138 -20.08 -11.32 -23.31
N ALA A 139 -18.84 -10.88 -23.57
CA ALA A 139 -17.85 -11.68 -24.28
C ALA A 139 -17.30 -12.83 -23.41
N LEU A 140 -17.20 -12.64 -22.09
CA LEU A 140 -16.73 -13.68 -21.18
C LEU A 140 -17.81 -14.75 -20.93
N ASP A 141 -19.08 -14.35 -20.90
CA ASP A 141 -20.21 -15.28 -20.74
C ASP A 141 -20.23 -16.34 -21.85
N GLY A 142 -20.02 -15.94 -23.10
CA GLY A 142 -19.94 -16.87 -24.23
C GLY A 142 -18.78 -17.86 -24.11
N VAL A 143 -17.62 -17.40 -23.61
CA VAL A 143 -16.45 -18.26 -23.40
C VAL A 143 -16.68 -19.24 -22.25
N ILE A 144 -17.28 -18.78 -21.15
CA ILE A 144 -17.60 -19.62 -19.99
C ILE A 144 -18.61 -20.71 -20.39
N GLN A 145 -19.67 -20.34 -21.12
CA GLN A 145 -20.68 -21.30 -21.59
C GLN A 145 -20.08 -22.35 -22.54
N ASN A 146 -19.23 -21.93 -23.48
CA ASN A 146 -18.55 -22.84 -24.39
C ASN A 146 -17.63 -23.80 -23.63
N LYS A 147 -16.87 -23.30 -22.64
CA LYS A 147 -15.98 -24.14 -21.83
C LYS A 147 -16.76 -25.14 -20.97
N LEU A 148 -17.85 -24.71 -20.33
CA LEU A 148 -18.74 -25.59 -19.57
C LEU A 148 -19.29 -26.72 -20.45
N ARG A 149 -19.73 -26.39 -21.68
CA ARG A 149 -20.25 -27.37 -22.64
C ARG A 149 -19.19 -28.38 -23.10
N GLU A 150 -17.96 -27.94 -23.29
CA GLU A 150 -16.83 -28.83 -23.61
C GLU A 150 -16.55 -29.83 -22.49
N MET A 151 -16.52 -29.37 -21.23
CA MET A 151 -16.26 -30.26 -20.08
C MET A 151 -17.35 -31.34 -19.95
N ILE A 152 -18.62 -30.95 -20.04
CA ILE A 152 -19.76 -31.88 -19.97
C ILE A 152 -19.73 -32.89 -21.14
N GLY A 153 -19.34 -32.42 -22.34
CA GLY A 153 -19.21 -33.29 -23.52
C GLY A 153 -18.04 -34.27 -23.44
N GLN A 154 -16.95 -33.91 -22.75
CA GLN A 154 -15.81 -34.80 -22.52
C GLN A 154 -16.12 -35.86 -21.47
N ASP A 155 -16.84 -35.50 -20.40
CA ASP A 155 -17.27 -36.46 -19.38
C ASP A 155 -18.23 -37.51 -19.96
N ALA A 156 -19.17 -37.11 -20.82
CA ALA A 156 -20.09 -38.05 -21.49
C ALA A 156 -19.39 -39.04 -22.45
N LYS A 157 -18.21 -38.70 -22.99
CA LYS A 157 -17.41 -39.59 -23.83
C LYS A 157 -16.55 -40.57 -23.04
N LYS A 158 -16.28 -40.30 -21.76
CA LYS A 158 -15.44 -41.14 -20.90
C LYS A 158 -16.22 -42.25 -20.21
N THR A 159 -17.55 -42.15 -20.18
CA THR A 159 -18.47 -43.12 -19.55
C THR A 159 -19.05 -44.17 -20.52
N ARG A 160 -18.57 -44.23 -21.77
CA ARG A 160 -18.99 -45.23 -22.77
C ARG A 160 -17.86 -46.19 -23.11
#